data_AF-A0A417YYF1-F1
#
_entry.id   AF-A0A417YYF1-F1
#
_cell.length_a   1.000
_cell.length_b   1.000
_cell.length_c   1.000
_cell.angle_alpha   90.00
_cell.angle_beta   90.00
_cell.angle_gamma   90.00
#
_symmetry.space_group_name_H-M   'P 1'
#
loop_
_entity.id
_entity.type
_entity.pdbx_description
1 polymer ?
#
loop_
_entity_poly.entity_id
_entity_poly.type
_entity_poly.pdbx_seq_one_letter_code
_entity_poly.pdbx_strand_id
1 'polypeptide(L)' 'MEEKLNLRYTSEMEKAMQDTHGVGYEEYNLKHDVRMEVEQKREDDYVKSQRIIADIDRKIF' A
#
# COMPACT_ATOMS: atom_id res chain seq x y z
N MET A 1 -8.10 -15.20 17.35
CA MET A 1 -6.69 -14.79 17.17
C MET A 1 -6.50 -14.64 15.68
N GLU A 2 -6.19 -13.44 15.21
CA GLU A 2 -5.85 -13.23 13.79
C GLU A 2 -4.52 -13.93 13.49
N GLU A 3 -4.47 -14.63 12.35
CA GLU A 3 -3.28 -15.35 11.91
C GLU A 3 -2.26 -14.33 11.38
N LYS A 4 -1.08 -14.30 12.02
CA LYS A 4 0.00 -13.38 11.63
C LYS A 4 0.61 -13.84 10.30
N LEU A 5 0.66 -12.93 9.33
CA LEU A 5 1.37 -13.19 8.07
C LEU A 5 2.88 -13.30 8.32
N ASN A 6 3.51 -14.32 7.73
CA ASN A 6 4.97 -14.48 7.76
C ASN A 6 5.62 -13.73 6.58
N LEU A 7 5.65 -12.40 6.68
CA LEU A 7 6.32 -11.54 5.70
C LEU A 7 7.76 -11.27 6.10
N ARG A 8 8.68 -11.45 5.14
CA ARG A 8 10.06 -10.95 5.26
C ARG A 8 10.11 -9.56 4.64
N TYR A 9 10.61 -8.59 5.41
CA TYR A 9 10.77 -7.21 4.99
C TYR A 9 12.13 -6.67 5.44
N THR A 10 12.63 -5.66 4.75
CA THR A 10 13.90 -4.99 5.09
C THR A 10 13.65 -3.78 5.99
N SER A 11 14.71 -3.24 6.59
CA SER A 11 14.62 -1.98 7.37
C SER A 11 14.09 -0.81 6.53
N GLU A 12 14.45 -0.76 5.25
CA GLU A 12 13.98 0.31 4.35
C GLU A 12 12.50 0.13 3.99
N MET A 13 12.01 -1.11 3.86
CA MET A 13 10.59 -1.36 3.70
C MET A 13 9.80 -0.92 4.94
N GLU A 14 10.30 -1.22 6.14
CA GLU A 14 9.67 -0.79 7.40
C GLU A 14 9.56 0.73 7.47
N LYS A 15 10.65 1.45 7.19
CA LYS A 15 10.64 2.92 7.13
C LYS A 15 9.63 3.44 6.12
N ALA A 16 9.64 2.91 4.89
CA ALA A 16 8.72 3.34 3.85
C ALA A 16 7.25 3.08 4.22
N MET A 17 6.96 1.96 4.90
CA MET A 17 5.63 1.63 5.40
C MET A 17 5.16 2.65 6.45
N GLN A 18 6.04 2.96 7.42
CA GLN A 18 5.77 3.96 8.45
C GLN A 18 5.57 5.36 7.86
N ASP A 19 6.41 5.77 6.90
CA ASP A 19 6.35 7.08 6.26
C ASP A 19 5.09 7.25 5.38
N THR A 20 4.66 6.19 4.67
CA THR A 20 3.57 6.27 3.68
C THR A 20 2.19 6.00 4.30
N HIS A 21 2.14 5.07 5.26
CA HIS A 21 0.89 4.54 5.81
C HIS A 21 0.74 4.77 7.32
N GLY A 22 1.78 5.25 8.01
CA GLY A 22 1.74 5.51 9.46
C GLY A 22 1.83 4.25 10.33
N VAL A 23 2.01 3.08 9.72
CA VAL A 23 2.03 1.77 10.39
C VAL A 23 3.26 0.96 9.99
N GLY A 24 3.75 0.10 10.89
CA GLY A 24 4.84 -0.83 10.62
C GLY A 24 4.37 -2.18 10.06
N TYR A 25 5.29 -3.01 9.56
CA TYR A 25 4.94 -4.34 9.05
C TYR A 25 4.45 -5.28 10.15
N GLU A 26 4.89 -5.10 11.40
CA GLU A 26 4.38 -5.93 12.49
C GLU A 26 2.88 -5.75 12.71
N GLU A 27 2.41 -4.50 12.71
CA GLU A 27 1.00 -4.17 12.86
C GLU A 27 0.20 -4.62 11.63
N TYR A 28 0.71 -4.34 10.44
CA TYR A 28 0.12 -4.80 9.17
C TYR A 28 0.00 -6.34 9.07
N ASN A 29 0.98 -7.08 9.59
CA ASN A 29 0.97 -8.54 9.54
C ASN A 29 0.00 -9.16 10.54
N LEU A 30 -0.14 -8.54 11.71
CA LEU A 30 -0.94 -9.06 12.81
C LEU A 30 -2.41 -8.68 12.67
N LYS A 31 -2.70 -7.45 12.24
CA LYS A 31 -4.03 -6.84 12.25
C LYS A 31 -4.66 -6.82 10.86
N HIS A 32 -5.77 -7.55 10.67
CA HIS A 32 -6.39 -7.66 9.35
C HIS A 32 -7.03 -6.36 8.87
N ASP A 33 -7.68 -5.62 9.77
CA ASP A 33 -8.28 -4.31 9.53
C ASP A 33 -7.25 -3.29 9.01
N VAL A 34 -6.11 -3.15 9.69
CA VAL A 34 -5.00 -2.28 9.27
C VAL A 34 -4.53 -2.66 7.87
N ARG A 35 -4.41 -3.95 7.58
CA ARG A 35 -4.04 -4.43 6.25
C ARG A 35 -5.08 -4.05 5.20
N MET A 36 -6.37 -4.18 5.49
CA MET A 36 -7.42 -3.78 4.57
C MET A 36 -7.40 -2.27 4.28
N GLU A 37 -7.13 -1.43 5.28
CA GLU A 37 -6.99 0.03 5.09
C GLU A 37 -5.81 0.37 4.17
N VAL A 38 -4.67 -0.27 4.38
CA VAL A 38 -3.48 -0.09 3.52
C VAL A 38 -3.75 -0.51 2.08
N GLU A 39 -4.34 -1.69 1.87
CA GLU A 39 -4.61 -2.21 0.52
C GLU A 39 -5.69 -1.40 -0.20
N GLN A 40 -6.70 -0.88 0.50
CA GLN A 40 -7.67 0.03 -0.10
C GLN A 40 -7.01 1.32 -0.61
N LYS A 41 -6.11 1.91 0.18
CA LYS A 41 -5.37 3.11 -0.24
C LYS A 41 -4.48 2.82 -1.46
N ARG A 42 -3.84 1.65 -1.51
CA ARG A 42 -3.03 1.21 -2.65
C ARG A 42 -3.85 1.10 -3.92
N GLU A 43 -5.05 0.52 -3.83
CA GLU A 43 -5.96 0.41 -4.98
C GLU A 43 -6.43 1.79 -5.47
N ASP A 44 -6.82 2.68 -4.55
CA ASP A 44 -7.24 4.04 -4.90
C ASP A 44 -6.13 4.82 -5.63
N ASP A 45 -4.88 4.69 -5.16
CA ASP A 45 -3.72 5.35 -5.78
C ASP A 45 -3.36 4.71 -7.13
N TYR A 46 -3.50 3.40 -7.28
CA TYR A 46 -3.36 2.72 -8.57
C TYR A 46 -4.40 3.22 -9.59
N VAL A 47 -5.67 3.28 -9.21
CA VAL A 47 -6.75 3.77 -10.10
C VAL A 47 -6.51 5.23 -10.51
N LYS A 48 -6.08 6.10 -9.58
CA LYS A 48 -5.71 7.48 -9.90
C LYS A 48 -4.56 7.54 -10.90
N SER A 49 -3.52 6.73 -10.69
CA SER A 49 -2.37 6.65 -11.58
C SER A 49 -2.77 6.22 -12.99
N GLN A 50 -3.61 5.18 -13.12
CA GLN A 50 -4.12 4.73 -14.43
C GLN A 50 -4.92 5.82 -15.15
N ARG A 51 -5.74 6.59 -14.43
CA ARG A 51 -6.47 7.73 -15.01
C ARG A 51 -5.53 8.81 -15.54
N ILE A 52 -4.48 9.14 -14.79
CA ILE A 52 -3.47 10.12 -15.21
C ILE A 52 -2.76 9.66 -16.49
N ILE A 53 -2.36 8.38 -16.55
CA ILE A 53 -1.72 7.80 -17.75
C ILE A 53 -2.66 7.91 -18.94
N ALA A 54 -3.92 7.49 -18.80
CA ALA A 54 -4.90 7.57 -19.89
C ALA A 54 -5.15 9.02 -20.35
N ASP A 55 -5.15 9.99 -19.44
CA ASP A 55 -5.31 11.40 -19.78
C ASP A 55 -4.07 11.99 -20.47
N ILE A 56 -2.87 11.52 -20.14
CA ILE A 56 -1.63 11.88 -20.83
C ILE A 56 -1.65 11.29 -22.25
N ASP A 57 -1.97 10.01 -22.39
CA ASP A 57 -2.01 9.34 -23.69
C ASP A 57 -2.98 10.04 -24.66
N ARG A 58 -4.16 10.45 -24.19
CA ARG A 58 -5.15 11.21 -24.98
C ARG A 58 -4.69 12.61 -25.41
N LYS A 59 -3.69 13.19 -24.75
CA LYS A 59 -3.17 14.53 -25.06
C LYS A 59 -1.94 14.48 -25.96
N ILE A 60 -1.23 13.36 -25.96
CA ILE A 60 0.01 13.17 -26.74
C ILE A 60 -0.28 12.52 -28.10
N PHE A 61 -1.24 11.60 -28.16
CA PHE A 61 -1.67 10.90 -29.37
C PHE A 61 -3.05 11.36 -29.83
#